data_AF-A0A2R7TB43-F1
#
_entry.id   AF-A0A2R7TB43-F1
#
_cell.length_a   1.000
_cell.length_b   1.000
_cell.length_c   1.000
_cell.angle_alpha   90.00
_cell.angle_beta   90.00
_cell.angle_gamma   90.00
#
_symmetry.space_group_name_H-M   'P 1'
#
loop_
_entity.id
_entity.type
_entity.pdbx_description
1 polymer ?
#
loop_
_entity_poly.entity_id
_entity_poly.type
_entity_poly.pdbx_seq_one_letter_code
_entity_poly.pdbx_strand_id
1 'polypeptide(L)'
;MANSKMIQQCVFMTSLDEREFAGALLAARPSVRFIDMLQQPDTNQPKYRCRIDECGGAHVTIVDSSIVSEDYFHKNYVRDHPSGKGWIYALVGSGLVSLLRSRAADFLQGSILNGELRASIPTG
;
A
#
# COMPACT_ATOMS: atom_id res chain seq x y z
N MET A 1 -17.55 -14.52 -10.00
CA MET A 1 -16.45 -13.86 -9.26
C MET A 1 -16.26 -14.66 -7.99
N ALA A 2 -15.07 -15.18 -7.70
CA ALA A 2 -14.82 -15.87 -6.44
C ALA A 2 -15.14 -14.91 -5.28
N ASN A 3 -15.86 -15.38 -4.27
CA ASN A 3 -16.12 -14.56 -3.09
C ASN A 3 -14.76 -14.16 -2.49
N SER A 4 -14.63 -12.90 -2.08
CA SER A 4 -13.41 -12.39 -1.47
C SER A 4 -13.78 -11.66 -0.19
N LYS A 5 -13.06 -11.93 0.90
CA LYS A 5 -13.27 -11.26 2.18
C LYS A 5 -12.17 -10.22 2.38
N MET A 6 -12.58 -8.98 2.65
CA MET A 6 -11.65 -7.96 3.11
C MET A 6 -11.29 -8.25 4.57
N ILE A 7 -10.00 -8.37 4.83
CA ILE A 7 -9.44 -8.47 6.17
C ILE A 7 -8.70 -7.19 6.48
N GLN A 8 -8.97 -6.67 7.66
CA GLN A 8 -8.33 -5.50 8.23
C GLN A 8 -7.71 -5.91 9.57
N GLN A 9 -6.41 -5.66 9.72
CA GLN A 9 -5.67 -5.92 10.94
C GLN A 9 -5.05 -4.62 11.45
N CYS A 10 -5.34 -4.29 12.70
CA CYS A 10 -4.67 -3.21 13.41
C CYS A 10 -3.24 -3.64 13.72
N VAL A 11 -2.26 -2.81 13.37
CA VAL A 11 -0.85 -3.10 13.57
C VAL A 11 -0.17 -1.94 14.28
N PHE A 12 0.81 -2.25 15.11
CA PHE A 12 1.70 -1.25 15.67
C PHE A 12 3.12 -1.60 15.24
N MET A 13 3.64 -0.88 14.25
CA MET A 13 5.00 -1.06 13.74
C MET A 13 5.78 0.23 13.98
N THR A 14 6.96 0.11 14.57
CA THR A 14 8.00 1.13 14.51
C THR A 14 8.64 1.14 13.11
N SER A 15 9.47 2.13 12.82
CA SER A 15 10.24 2.15 11.56
C SER A 15 11.17 0.94 11.39
N LEU A 16 11.63 0.34 12.50
CA LEU A 16 12.45 -0.87 12.46
C LEU A 16 11.59 -2.09 12.09
N ASP A 17 10.45 -2.26 12.77
CA ASP A 17 9.51 -3.36 12.51
C ASP A 17 9.02 -3.34 11.07
N GLU A 18 8.75 -2.14 10.54
CA GLU A 18 8.33 -1.99 9.13
C GLU A 18 9.43 -2.43 8.16
N ARG A 19 10.68 -2.05 8.42
CA ARG A 19 11.80 -2.46 7.58
C ARG A 19 12.01 -3.97 7.61
N GLU A 20 11.92 -4.58 8.79
CA GLU A 20 12.03 -6.03 8.94
C GLU A 20 10.87 -6.75 8.24
N PHE A 21 9.64 -6.25 8.41
CA PHE A 21 8.46 -6.75 7.72
C PHE A 21 8.61 -6.69 6.19
N ALA A 22 9.01 -5.55 5.64
CA ALA A 22 9.21 -5.41 4.21
C ALA A 22 10.37 -6.27 3.70
N GLY A 23 11.44 -6.41 4.49
CA GLY A 23 12.55 -7.31 4.18
C GLY A 23 12.12 -8.78 4.12
N ALA A 24 11.36 -9.24 5.11
CA ALA A 24 10.80 -10.60 5.13
C ALA A 24 9.84 -10.83 3.96
N LEU A 25 9.03 -9.83 3.63
CA LEU A 25 8.10 -9.88 2.51
C LEU A 25 8.84 -10.02 1.16
N LEU A 26 9.89 -9.21 0.93
CA LEU A 26 10.71 -9.28 -0.27
C LEU A 26 11.49 -10.59 -0.36
N ALA A 27 11.98 -11.12 0.76
CA ALA A 27 12.66 -12.42 0.80
C ALA A 27 11.70 -13.56 0.42
N ALA A 28 10.44 -13.50 0.88
CA ALA A 28 9.42 -14.49 0.53
C ALA A 28 8.88 -14.30 -0.89
N ARG A 29 8.80 -13.05 -1.38
CA ARG A 29 8.23 -12.67 -2.69
C ARG A 29 9.06 -11.55 -3.33
N PRO A 30 10.11 -11.88 -4.10
CA PRO A 30 10.97 -10.88 -4.76
C PRO A 30 10.25 -10.01 -5.82
N SER A 31 9.08 -10.45 -6.28
CA SER A 31 8.18 -9.69 -7.17
C SER A 31 7.42 -8.56 -6.46
N VAL A 32 7.49 -8.45 -5.13
CA VAL A 32 6.78 -7.38 -4.43
C VAL A 32 7.36 -6.01 -4.76
N ARG A 33 6.47 -5.05 -4.95
CA ARG A 33 6.76 -3.63 -5.15
C ARG A 33 5.89 -2.79 -4.23
N PHE A 34 6.33 -1.56 -3.99
CA PHE A 34 5.66 -0.62 -3.08
C PHE A 34 5.24 0.63 -3.84
N ILE A 35 4.04 1.12 -3.57
CA ILE A 35 3.50 2.36 -4.12
C ILE A 35 3.25 3.31 -2.96
N ASP A 36 3.72 4.55 -3.11
CA ASP A 36 3.59 5.59 -2.11
C ASP A 36 2.48 6.58 -2.51
N MET A 37 1.39 6.63 -1.73
CA MET A 37 0.30 7.55 -2.02
C MET A 37 0.68 9.02 -1.90
N LEU A 38 1.77 9.35 -1.19
CA LEU A 38 2.24 10.74 -1.10
C LEU A 38 2.63 11.31 -2.47
N GLN A 39 2.93 10.46 -3.46
CA GLN A 39 3.27 10.89 -4.82
C GLN A 39 2.08 11.38 -5.64
N GLN A 40 0.85 11.15 -5.18
CA GLN A 40 -0.38 11.38 -5.93
C GLN A 40 -0.57 12.83 -6.42
N PRO A 41 -0.16 13.88 -5.67
CA PRO A 41 -0.25 15.26 -6.15
C PRO A 41 0.78 15.61 -7.23
N ASP A 42 1.96 14.99 -7.19
CA ASP A 42 3.15 15.41 -7.95
C ASP A 42 3.44 14.54 -9.18
N THR A 43 2.70 13.45 -9.34
CA THR A 43 2.92 12.47 -10.40
C THR A 43 1.66 12.21 -11.20
N ASN A 44 1.81 11.99 -12.50
CA ASN A 44 0.69 11.63 -13.36
C ASN A 44 0.21 10.19 -13.11
N GLN A 45 1.09 9.31 -12.62
CA GLN A 45 0.79 7.92 -12.33
C GLN A 45 1.61 7.39 -11.14
N PRO A 46 1.09 6.38 -10.41
CA PRO A 46 1.80 5.78 -9.27
C PRO A 46 3.07 5.06 -9.71
N LYS A 47 4.19 5.26 -8.99
CA LYS A 47 5.46 4.59 -9.31
C LYS A 47 5.69 3.35 -8.45
N TYR A 48 6.23 2.31 -9.07
CA TYR A 48 6.61 1.07 -8.39
C TYR A 48 8.01 1.22 -7.80
N ARG A 49 8.10 1.06 -6.48
CA ARG A 49 9.35 1.11 -5.73
C ARG A 49 9.79 -0.29 -5.31
N CYS A 50 11.09 -0.50 -5.24
CA CYS A 50 11.65 -1.79 -4.81
C CYS A 50 11.83 -1.87 -3.29
N ARG A 51 11.84 -0.73 -2.60
CA ARG A 51 12.06 -0.65 -1.15
C ARG A 51 10.97 0.17 -0.49
N ILE A 52 10.51 -0.28 0.66
CA ILE A 52 9.53 0.47 1.46
C ILE A 52 10.12 1.77 2.04
N ASP A 53 11.44 1.78 2.31
CA ASP A 53 12.15 2.95 2.84
C ASP A 53 12.08 4.15 1.88
N GLU A 54 11.85 3.90 0.59
CA GLU A 54 11.72 4.97 -0.40
C GLU A 54 10.34 5.66 -0.27
N CYS A 55 9.33 4.97 0.25
CA CYS A 55 8.00 5.51 0.48
C CYS A 55 8.01 6.44 1.70
N GLY A 56 7.64 7.71 1.52
CA GLY A 56 7.58 8.70 2.60
C GLY A 56 6.18 8.89 3.19
N GLY A 57 5.13 8.51 2.46
CA GLY A 57 3.75 8.67 2.90
C GLY A 57 3.35 7.73 4.05
N ALA A 58 2.28 8.12 4.76
CA ALA A 58 1.65 7.25 5.75
C ALA A 58 0.92 6.05 5.10
N HIS A 59 0.55 6.16 3.82
CA HIS A 59 -0.18 5.13 3.11
C HIS A 59 0.66 4.54 1.99
N VAL A 60 0.93 3.23 2.10
CA VAL A 60 1.75 2.46 1.18
C VAL A 60 0.90 1.30 0.65
N THR A 61 0.87 1.10 -0.66
CA THR A 61 0.29 -0.10 -1.25
C THR A 61 1.41 -1.06 -1.64
N ILE A 62 1.28 -2.29 -1.17
CA ILE A 62 2.16 -3.41 -1.47
C ILE A 62 1.53 -4.18 -2.62
N VAL A 63 2.28 -4.38 -3.69
CA VAL A 63 1.82 -5.03 -4.92
C VAL A 63 2.70 -6.22 -5.22
N ASP A 64 2.11 -7.40 -5.43
CA ASP A 64 2.84 -8.52 -6.02
C ASP A 64 2.83 -8.40 -7.55
N SER A 65 3.96 -7.99 -8.14
CA SER A 65 4.06 -7.78 -9.59
C SER A 65 3.95 -9.05 -10.43
N SER A 66 4.03 -10.24 -9.81
CA SER A 66 3.75 -11.51 -10.49
C SER A 66 2.26 -11.76 -10.71
N ILE A 67 1.40 -11.10 -9.93
CA ILE A 67 -0.06 -11.18 -10.04
C ILE A 67 -0.60 -9.97 -10.82
N VAL A 68 -0.08 -8.79 -10.51
CA VAL A 68 -0.50 -7.51 -11.09
C VAL A 68 0.73 -6.79 -11.64
N SER A 69 0.96 -6.87 -12.95
CA SER A 69 2.04 -6.11 -13.58
C SER A 69 1.76 -4.60 -13.50
N GLU A 70 2.83 -3.80 -13.59
CA GLU A 70 2.74 -2.33 -13.54
C GLU A 70 1.82 -1.79 -14.65
N ASP A 71 2.00 -2.25 -15.90
CA ASP A 71 1.14 -1.86 -17.03
C ASP A 71 -0.34 -2.22 -16.79
N TYR A 72 -0.60 -3.41 -16.24
CA TYR A 72 -1.95 -3.84 -15.93
C TYR A 72 -2.57 -2.97 -14.83
N PHE A 73 -1.79 -2.65 -13.79
CA PHE A 73 -2.22 -1.80 -12.70
C PHE A 73 -2.58 -0.39 -13.18
N HIS A 74 -1.71 0.25 -13.95
CA HIS A 74 -1.98 1.59 -14.49
C HIS A 74 -3.21 1.60 -15.40
N LYS A 75 -3.37 0.58 -16.25
CA LYS A 75 -4.51 0.50 -17.17
C LYS A 75 -5.85 0.24 -16.46
N ASN A 76 -5.86 -0.67 -15.49
CA ASN A 76 -7.11 -1.22 -14.95
C ASN A 76 -7.49 -0.67 -13.58
N TYR A 77 -6.51 -0.27 -12.76
CA TYR A 77 -6.75 0.16 -11.38
C TYR A 77 -6.52 1.63 -11.15
N VAL A 78 -5.73 2.31 -11.99
CA VAL A 78 -5.53 3.76 -11.88
C VAL A 78 -6.57 4.51 -12.70
N ARG A 79 -7.11 5.57 -12.11
CA ARG A 79 -8.05 6.51 -12.72
C ARG A 79 -7.66 7.93 -12.33
N ASP A 80 -7.98 8.90 -13.18
CA ASP A 80 -7.80 10.30 -12.82
C ASP A 80 -8.70 10.67 -11.64
N HIS A 81 -8.19 11.48 -10.72
CA HIS A 81 -8.99 11.94 -9.60
C HIS A 81 -10.11 12.87 -10.12
N PRO A 82 -11.37 12.77 -9.63
CA PRO A 82 -12.49 13.57 -10.14
C PRO A 82 -12.32 15.10 -10.04
N SER A 83 -11.42 15.57 -9.17
CA SER A 83 -11.06 16.99 -9.06
C SER A 83 -10.16 17.49 -10.20
N GLY A 84 -9.71 16.62 -11.09
CA GLY A 84 -8.74 16.92 -12.15
C GLY A 84 -7.30 17.06 -11.64
N LYS A 85 -7.02 16.73 -10.37
CA LYS A 85 -5.68 16.80 -9.77
C LYS A 85 -5.28 15.45 -9.18
N GLY A 86 -4.21 14.87 -9.74
CA GLY A 86 -3.69 13.56 -9.33
C GLY A 86 -4.56 12.40 -9.81
N TRP A 87 -4.35 11.25 -9.19
CA TRP A 87 -4.99 9.99 -9.58
C TRP A 87 -5.56 9.25 -8.35
N ILE A 88 -6.45 8.30 -8.57
CA ILE A 88 -6.96 7.37 -7.56
C ILE A 88 -6.74 5.95 -8.05
N TYR A 89 -6.62 5.00 -7.13
CA TYR A 89 -6.59 3.58 -7.49
C TYR A 89 -7.17 2.67 -6.42
N ALA A 90 -7.40 1.41 -6.79
CA ALA A 90 -7.86 0.37 -5.88
C ALA A 90 -6.79 0.01 -4.84
N LEU A 91 -6.98 0.42 -3.58
CA LEU A 91 -5.99 0.20 -2.50
C LEU A 91 -5.90 -1.26 -2.03
N VAL A 92 -6.93 -2.06 -2.31
CA VAL A 92 -7.05 -3.47 -1.88
C VAL A 92 -7.67 -4.26 -3.03
N GLY A 93 -7.13 -5.45 -3.31
CA GLY A 93 -7.56 -6.29 -4.43
C GLY A 93 -6.64 -7.49 -4.61
N SER A 94 -6.86 -8.29 -5.66
CA SER A 94 -5.97 -9.41 -5.97
C SER A 94 -4.54 -8.92 -6.19
N GLY A 95 -3.61 -9.43 -5.37
CA GLY A 95 -2.20 -9.01 -5.41
C GLY A 95 -1.91 -7.63 -4.82
N LEU A 96 -2.90 -6.97 -4.19
CA LEU A 96 -2.77 -5.65 -3.58
C LEU A 96 -3.09 -5.71 -2.08
N VAL A 97 -2.14 -5.24 -1.27
CA VAL A 97 -2.27 -5.08 0.18
C VAL A 97 -2.03 -3.61 0.51
N SER A 98 -2.90 -3.02 1.31
CA SER A 98 -2.74 -1.65 1.79
C SER A 98 -2.13 -1.67 3.19
N LEU A 99 -1.08 -0.87 3.39
CA LEU A 99 -0.48 -0.55 4.66
C LEU A 99 -0.73 0.92 4.99
N LEU A 100 -1.40 1.17 6.10
CA LEU A 100 -1.42 2.47 6.77
C LEU A 100 -0.41 2.41 7.91
N ARG A 101 0.59 3.26 7.88
CA ARG A 101 1.63 3.32 8.91
C ARG A 101 1.10 3.88 10.21
N SER A 102 1.65 3.39 11.33
CA SER A 102 1.49 4.07 12.61
C SER A 102 2.05 5.49 12.51
N ARG A 103 1.40 6.46 13.15
CA ARG A 103 1.81 7.87 13.11
C ARG A 103 1.49 8.59 14.42
N ALA A 104 2.19 9.68 14.69
CA ALA A 104 1.84 10.54 15.81
C ALA A 104 0.39 11.04 15.68
N ALA A 105 -0.32 11.11 16.81
CA ALA A 105 -1.65 11.69 16.87
C ALA A 105 -1.52 13.22 16.96
N ASP A 106 -1.82 13.92 15.87
CA ASP A 106 -1.67 15.39 15.78
C ASP A 106 -2.55 16.14 16.81
N PHE A 107 -3.58 15.47 17.34
CA PHE A 107 -4.54 16.02 18.31
C PHE A 107 -4.21 15.69 19.78
N LEU A 108 -3.22 14.83 20.05
CA LEU A 108 -2.86 14.44 21.41
C LEU A 108 -1.35 14.19 21.53
N GLN A 109 -0.65 15.15 22.14
CA GLN A 109 0.80 15.13 22.26
C GLN A 109 1.29 13.83 22.93
N GLY A 110 2.32 13.21 22.36
CA GLY A 110 2.91 11.97 22.86
C GLY A 110 2.09 10.71 22.56
N SER A 111 0.93 10.83 21.90
CA SER A 111 0.14 9.68 21.48
C SER A 111 0.46 9.24 20.06
N ILE A 112 0.28 7.95 19.78
CA ILE A 112 0.50 7.33 18.48
C ILE A 112 -0.80 6.66 18.05
N LEU A 113 -1.20 6.89 16.81
CA LEU A 113 -2.25 6.14 16.14
C LEU A 113 -1.68 4.84 15.60
N ASN A 114 -2.38 3.74 15.86
CA ASN A 114 -2.03 2.45 15.27
C ASN A 114 -2.14 2.52 13.75
N GLY A 115 -1.25 1.77 13.11
CA GLY A 115 -1.32 1.48 11.69
C GLY A 115 -2.34 0.37 11.40
N GLU A 116 -2.42 0.02 10.12
CA GLU A 116 -3.39 -0.92 9.62
C GLU A 116 -2.89 -1.67 8.39
N LEU A 117 -3.16 -2.97 8.32
CA LEU A 117 -3.00 -3.78 7.12
C LEU A 117 -4.37 -4.21 6.59
N ARG A 118 -4.64 -3.93 5.31
CA ARG A 118 -5.85 -4.33 4.58
C ARG A 118 -5.50 -5.21 3.40
N ALA A 119 -6.15 -6.36 3.30
CA ALA A 119 -6.00 -7.27 2.17
C ALA A 119 -7.37 -7.85 1.78
N SER A 120 -7.55 -8.16 0.48
CA SER A 120 -8.67 -8.98 0.03
C SER A 120 -8.16 -10.39 -0.18
N ILE A 121 -8.68 -11.34 0.59
CA ILE A 121 -8.30 -12.74 0.49
C ILE A 121 -9.43 -13.50 -0.22
N PRO A 122 -9.14 -14.26 -1.29
CA PRO A 122 -10.13 -15.16 -1.88
C PRO A 122 -10.67 -16.09 -0.80
N THR A 123 -11.99 -16.21 -0.68
CA THR A 123 -12.57 -17.35 0.04
C THR A 123 -12.39 -18.54 -0.89
N GLY A 124 -11.79 -19.62 -0.36
CA GLY A 124 -11.32 -20.80 -1.11
C GLY A 124 -12.27 -21.32 -2.18
#